data_AF-A0A2X3IL79-F1
#
_entry.id   AF-A0A2X3IL79-F1
#
_cell.length_a   1.000
_cell.length_b   1.000
_cell.length_c   1.000
_cell.angle_alpha   90.00
_cell.angle_beta   90.00
_cell.angle_gamma   90.00
#
_symmetry.space_group_name_H-M   'P 1'
#
loop_
_entity.id
_entity.type
_entity.pdbx_description
1 polymer ?
#
loop_
_entity_poly.entity_id
_entity_poly.type
_entity_poly.pdbx_seq_one_letter_code
_entity_poly.pdbx_strand_id
1 'polypeptide(L)' 'MTVVDYYHLTGNRPNTTLMLDVDREAFVDLLAQRLAFYA' A
#
# COMPACT_ATOMS: atom_id res chain seq x y z
N MET A 1 17.55 2.01 -5.79
CA MET A 1 16.43 2.24 -6.72
C MET A 1 15.65 0.94 -6.84
N THR A 2 14.34 0.95 -6.63
CA THR A 2 13.47 -0.19 -6.91
C THR A 2 12.99 -0.08 -8.36
N VAL A 3 13.42 -1.01 -9.23
CA VAL A 3 12.98 -1.04 -10.63
C VAL A 3 11.68 -1.83 -10.70
N VAL A 4 10.59 -1.14 -11.00
CA VAL A 4 9.25 -1.73 -11.09
C VAL A 4 8.85 -1.78 -12.56
N ASP A 5 8.53 -2.98 -13.04
CA ASP A 5 7.99 -3.17 -14.39
C ASP A 5 6.48 -2.85 -14.42
N TYR A 6 6.14 -1.57 -14.24
CA TYR A 6 4.76 -1.12 -14.06
C TYR A 6 3.86 -1.43 -15.28
N TYR A 7 4.45 -1.46 -16.48
CA TYR A 7 3.74 -1.65 -17.74
C TYR A 7 4.01 -3.01 -18.40
N HIS A 8 4.61 -3.97 -17.68
CA HIS A 8 4.87 -5.34 -18.17
C HIS A 8 5.75 -5.40 -19.44
N LEU A 9 6.80 -4.58 -19.51
CA LEU A 9 7.69 -4.46 -20.66
C LEU A 9 8.85 -5.47 -20.66
N THR A 10 9.16 -6.07 -19.51
CA THR A 10 10.38 -6.86 -19.34
C THR A 10 10.18 -8.37 -19.54
N GLY A 11 8.93 -8.84 -19.57
CA GLY A 11 8.59 -10.27 -19.63
C GLY A 11 8.94 -11.06 -18.37
N ASN A 12 9.43 -10.39 -17.31
CA ASN A 12 9.66 -11.02 -16.02
C ASN A 12 8.33 -11.40 -15.36
N ARG A 13 8.33 -12.51 -14.63
CA ARG A 13 7.15 -12.90 -13.84
C ARG A 13 6.97 -11.93 -12.67
N PRO A 14 5.75 -11.46 -12.37
CA PRO A 14 5.49 -10.66 -11.18
C PRO A 14 5.93 -11.39 -9.90
N ASN A 15 6.58 -10.67 -8.98
CA ASN A 15 7.13 -11.24 -7.76
C ASN A 15 6.57 -10.59 -6.47
N THR A 16 5.70 -9.59 -6.60
CA THR A 16 5.18 -8.82 -5.47
C THR A 16 3.85 -8.17 -5.80
N THR A 17 3.09 -7.85 -4.75
CA THR A 17 1.92 -6.98 -4.82
C THR A 17 2.36 -5.57 -4.46
N LEU A 18 2.20 -4.62 -5.39
CA LEU A 18 2.62 -3.24 -5.19
C LEU A 18 1.43 -2.37 -4.76
N MET A 19 1.49 -1.78 -3.56
CA MET A 19 0.54 -0.75 -3.15
C MET A 19 0.93 0.58 -3.79
N LEU A 20 -0.01 1.21 -4.48
CA LEU A 20 0.20 2.47 -5.21
C LEU A 20 -0.48 3.66 -4.56
N ASP A 21 -1.58 3.42 -3.86
CA ASP A 21 -2.37 4.42 -3.17
C ASP A 21 -3.05 3.81 -1.94
N VAL A 22 -3.58 4.66 -1.08
CA VAL A 22 -4.33 4.29 0.12
C VAL A 22 -5.48 5.26 0.34
N ASP A 23 -6.61 4.74 0.81
CA ASP A 23 -7.68 5.60 1.31
C ASP A 23 -7.21 6.35 2.56
N ARG A 24 -6.95 7.64 2.39
CA ARG A 24 -6.44 8.51 3.45
C ARG A 24 -7.44 8.65 4.61
N GLU A 25 -8.72 8.79 4.33
CA GLU A 25 -9.73 9.03 5.38
C GLU A 25 -9.91 7.77 6.21
N ALA A 26 -10.12 6.63 5.55
CA ALA A 26 -10.24 5.34 6.22
C ALA A 26 -8.95 4.98 7.01
N PHE A 27 -7.77 5.35 6.51
CA PHE A 27 -6.51 5.12 7.22
C PHE A 27 -6.40 5.97 8.50
N VAL A 28 -6.82 7.24 8.46
CA VAL A 28 -6.84 8.12 9.63
C VAL A 28 -7.88 7.64 10.65
N ASP A 29 -9.07 7.26 10.19
CA ASP A 29 -10.12 6.71 11.04
C ASP A 29 -9.67 5.43 11.74
N LEU A 30 -8.97 4.54 11.01
CA LEU A 30 -8.38 3.34 11.58
C LEU A 30 -7.40 3.68 12.71
N LEU A 31 -6.55 4.69 12.53
CA LEU A 31 -5.59 5.09 13.55
C LEU A 31 -6.30 5.63 14.81
N ALA A 32 -7.32 6.48 14.64
CA ALA A 32 -8.12 6.99 15.74
C ALA A 32 -8.81 5.85 16.52
N GLN A 33 -9.39 4.88 15.82
CA GLN A 33 -10.04 3.71 16.43
C GLN A 33 -9.05 2.87 17.26
N ARG A 34 -7.82 2.68 16.78
CA ARG A 34 -6.80 1.89 17.52
C ARG A 34 -6.25 2.64 18.72
N LEU A 35 -6.13 3.97 18.66
CA LEU A 35 -5.73 4.77 19.83
C LEU A 35 -6.78 4.74 20.94
N ALA A 36 -8.07 4.73 20.59
CA ALA A 36 -9.17 4.64 21.55
C ALA A 36 -9.14 3.36 22.42
N PHE A 37 -8.45 2.30 21.98
CA PHE A 37 -8.26 1.08 22.77
C PHE A 37 -7.43 1.31 24.05
N TYR A 38 -6.59 2.35 24.08
CA TYR A 38 -5.70 2.66 25.20
C TYR A 38 -6.17 3.84 26.07
N ALA A 39 -7.40 4.31 25.85
CA ALA A 39 -8.01 5.41 26.60
C ALA A 39 -8.58 4.96 27.95
#